data_AF-A0A957J5Y8-F1
#
_entry.id   AF-A0A957J5Y8-F1
#
_cell.length_a   1.000
_cell.length_b   1.000
_cell.length_c   1.000
_cell.angle_alpha   90.00
_cell.angle_beta   90.00
_cell.angle_gamma   90.00
#
_symmetry.space_group_name_H-M   'P 1'
#
loop_
_entity.id
_entity.type
_entity.pdbx_description
1 polymer ?
#
loop_
_entity_poly.entity_id
_entity_poly.type
_entity_poly.pdbx_seq_one_letter_code
_entity_poly.pdbx_strand_id
1 'polypeptide(L)' 'MGIVRVIHATLSNTIWLFFLALGLWGLFNAFRKRGVDGSYLGAMVIGEVLYLVQGVLGVLLWAGGFLPG' A
#
# COMPACT_ATOMS: atom_id res chain seq x y z
N MET A 1 14.00 -6.76 -16.27
CA MET A 1 12.74 -5.98 -16.14
C MET A 1 11.45 -6.82 -16.06
N GLY A 2 11.47 -8.15 -16.23
CA GLY A 2 10.26 -8.99 -16.07
C GLY A 2 9.83 -9.13 -14.60
N ILE A 3 10.76 -9.51 -13.72
CA ILE A 3 10.47 -9.70 -12.29
C ILE A 3 9.97 -8.42 -11.60
N VAL A 4 10.55 -7.25 -11.94
CA VAL A 4 10.15 -5.95 -11.38
C VAL A 4 8.70 -5.61 -11.73
N ARG A 5 8.25 -5.94 -12.95
CA ARG A 5 6.84 -5.76 -13.35
C ARG A 5 5.88 -6.64 -12.57
N VAL A 6 6.25 -7.91 -12.38
CA VAL A 6 5.45 -8.84 -11.55
C VAL A 6 5.34 -8.31 -10.13
N ILE A 7 6.47 -7.95 -9.50
CA ILE A 7 6.47 -7.41 -8.14
C ILE A 7 5.66 -6.12 -8.06
N HIS A 8 5.86 -5.17 -8.98
CA HIS A 8 5.11 -3.91 -8.99
C HIS A 8 3.59 -4.13 -9.13
N ALA A 9 3.17 -5.05 -9.99
CA ALA A 9 1.75 -5.35 -10.19
C ALA A 9 1.13 -6.04 -8.97
N THR A 10 1.80 -7.07 -8.44
CA THR A 10 1.31 -7.81 -7.27
C THR A 10 1.31 -6.92 -6.03
N LEU A 11 2.38 -6.13 -5.81
CA LEU A 11 2.47 -5.21 -4.68
C LEU A 11 1.39 -4.13 -4.74
N SER A 12 1.07 -3.59 -5.93
CA SER A 12 -0.06 -2.66 -6.11
C SER A 12 -1.37 -3.26 -5.59
N ASN A 13 -1.67 -4.51 -5.95
CA ASN A 13 -2.88 -5.20 -5.49
C ASN A 13 -2.84 -5.44 -3.97
N THR A 14 -1.70 -5.84 -3.44
CA THR A 14 -1.51 -6.03 -1.99
C THR A 14 -1.72 -4.72 -1.22
N ILE A 15 -1.17 -3.60 -1.70
CA ILE A 15 -1.31 -2.29 -1.06
C ILE A 15 -2.76 -1.87 -1.00
N TRP A 16 -3.49 -1.98 -2.12
CA TRP A 16 -4.90 -1.61 -2.11
C TRP A 16 -5.71 -2.50 -1.14
N LEU A 17 -5.52 -3.82 -1.17
CA LEU A 17 -6.19 -4.72 -0.23
C LEU A 17 -5.83 -4.44 1.23
N PHE A 18 -4.58 -4.08 1.51
CA PHE A 18 -4.13 -3.66 2.83
C PHE A 18 -4.86 -2.40 3.32
N PHE A 19 -4.95 -1.37 2.48
CA PHE A 19 -5.67 -0.13 2.83
C PHE A 19 -7.19 -0.33 2.90
N LEU A 20 -7.76 -1.23 2.11
CA LEU A 20 -9.17 -1.63 2.26
C LEU A 20 -9.40 -2.25 3.63
N ALA A 21 -8.57 -3.21 4.04
CA ALA A 21 -8.66 -3.84 5.36
C ALA A 21 -8.44 -2.83 6.50
N LEU A 22 -7.46 -1.93 6.36
CA LEU A 22 -7.17 -0.87 7.33
C LEU A 22 -8.33 0.12 7.45
N GLY A 23 -8.93 0.52 6.31
CA GLY A 23 -10.12 1.37 6.28
C GLY A 23 -11.32 0.71 6.95
N LEU A 24 -11.57 -0.58 6.68
CA LEU A 24 -12.63 -1.34 7.37
C LEU A 24 -12.39 -1.43 8.88
N TRP A 25 -11.14 -1.62 9.31
CA TRP A 25 -10.79 -1.60 10.73
C TRP A 25 -11.00 -0.22 11.35
N GLY A 26 -10.62 0.85 10.66
CA GLY A 26 -10.86 2.24 11.08
C GLY A 26 -12.35 2.54 11.25
N LEU A 27 -13.18 2.14 10.27
CA LEU A 27 -14.64 2.23 10.35
C LEU A 27 -15.20 1.43 11.53
N PHE A 28 -14.73 0.19 11.73
CA PHE A 28 -15.14 -0.63 12.87
C PHE A 28 -14.82 0.04 14.21
N ASN A 29 -13.63 0.64 14.35
CA ASN A 29 -13.25 1.38 15.55
C ASN A 29 -14.14 2.61 15.75
N ALA A 30 -14.43 3.37 14.69
CA ALA A 30 -15.31 4.53 14.74
C ALA A 30 -16.73 4.15 15.19
N PHE A 31 -17.32 3.08 14.63
CA PHE A 31 -18.63 2.57 15.06
C PHE A 31 -18.64 2.14 16.53
N ARG A 32 -17.53 1.61 17.03
CA ARG A 32 -17.35 1.24 18.44
C ARG A 32 -16.95 2.42 19.34
N LYS A 33 -16.88 3.65 18.81
CA LYS A 33 -16.41 4.85 19.51
C LYS A 33 -15.02 4.66 20.15
N ARG A 34 -14.17 3.85 19.52
CA ARG A 34 -12.77 3.66 19.89
C ARG A 34 -11.92 4.70 19.18
N GLY A 35 -10.95 5.25 19.89
CA GLY A 35 -9.96 6.15 19.29
C GLY A 35 -9.00 5.40 18.36
N VAL A 36 -8.12 6.17 17.73
CA VAL A 36 -6.99 5.63 16.98
C VAL A 36 -5.91 5.19 17.98
N ASP A 37 -5.64 3.89 18.04
CA ASP A 37 -4.61 3.33 18.92
C ASP A 37 -3.24 3.21 18.22
N GLY A 38 -2.22 2.85 18.99
CA GLY A 38 -0.86 2.67 18.47
C GLY A 38 -0.74 1.58 17.41
N SER A 39 -1.57 0.53 17.49
CA SER A 39 -1.60 -0.54 16.49
C SER A 39 -2.12 -0.04 15.15
N TYR A 40 -3.19 0.77 15.16
CA TYR A 40 -3.74 1.38 13.96
C TYR A 40 -2.74 2.35 13.32
N LEU A 41 -2.08 3.20 14.13
CA LEU A 41 -1.01 4.08 13.64
C LEU A 41 0.17 3.29 13.07
N GLY A 42 0.58 2.20 13.73
CA GLY A 42 1.62 1.31 13.22
C GLY A 42 1.25 0.72 11.85
N ALA A 43 0.01 0.29 11.67
CA ALA A 43 -0.48 -0.20 10.38
C ALA A 43 -0.49 0.90 9.30
N MET A 44 -0.85 2.14 9.65
CA MET A 44 -0.73 3.28 8.73
C MET A 44 0.72 3.51 8.28
N VAL A 45 1.69 3.45 9.19
CA VAL A 45 3.11 3.58 8.86
C VAL A 45 3.58 2.46 7.94
N ILE A 46 3.15 1.22 8.18
CA ILE A 46 3.45 0.10 7.27
C ILE A 46 2.89 0.39 5.87
N GLY A 47 1.65 0.88 5.77
CA GLY A 47 1.03 1.27 4.50
C GLY A 47 1.84 2.31 3.74
N GLU A 48 2.34 3.33 4.43
CA GLU A 48 3.20 4.37 3.84
C GLU A 48 4.52 3.79 3.31
N VAL A 49 5.18 2.93 4.10
CA VAL A 49 6.41 2.24 3.66
C VAL A 49 6.16 1.38 2.42
N LEU A 50 5.02 0.70 2.34
CA LEU A 50 4.65 -0.07 1.14
C LEU A 50 4.48 0.84 -0.08
N TYR A 51 3.86 2.01 0.07
CA TYR A 51 3.73 2.99 -1.02
C TYR A 51 5.07 3.57 -1.46
N LEU A 52 6.00 3.82 -0.54
CA LEU A 52 7.37 4.23 -0.89
C LEU A 52 8.05 3.17 -1.75
N VAL A 53 7.97 1.89 -1.36
CA VAL A 53 8.52 0.79 -2.16
C VAL A 53 7.84 0.72 -3.52
N GLN A 54 6.51 0.82 -3.58
CA GLN A 54 5.75 0.83 -4.83
C GLN A 54 6.17 1.98 -5.76
N GLY A 55 6.36 3.18 -5.19
CA GLY A 55 6.83 4.36 -5.92
C GLY A 55 8.22 4.15 -6.51
N VAL A 56 9.16 3.59 -5.75
CA VAL A 56 10.51 3.25 -6.26
C VAL A 56 10.41 2.25 -7.41
N LEU A 57 9.60 1.20 -7.28
CA LEU A 57 9.38 0.22 -8.35
C LEU A 57 8.80 0.88 -9.61
N GLY A 58 7.84 1.80 -9.45
CA GLY A 58 7.27 2.58 -10.55
C GLY A 58 8.30 3.45 -11.26
N VAL A 59 9.15 4.16 -10.51
CA VAL A 59 10.25 4.96 -11.07
C VAL A 59 11.25 4.10 -11.84
N LEU A 60 11.61 2.92 -11.31
CA LEU A 60 12.50 1.99 -12.00
C LEU A 60 11.91 1.48 -13.33
N LEU A 61 10.60 1.21 -13.36
CA LEU A 61 9.90 0.80 -14.58
C LEU A 61 9.86 1.93 -15.61
N TRP A 62 9.50 3.13 -15.18
CA TRP A 62 9.48 4.32 -16.03
C TRP A 62 10.86 4.62 -16.64
N ALA A 63 11.92 4.60 -15.83
CA ALA A 63 13.30 4.77 -16.29
C ALA A 63 13.74 3.65 -17.25
N GLY A 64 13.16 2.46 -17.13
CA GLY A 64 13.36 1.33 -18.05
C GLY A 64 12.54 1.39 -19.34
N GLY A 65 11.78 2.47 -19.59
CA GLY A 65 10.94 2.64 -20.78
C GLY A 65 9.58 1.94 -20.70
N PHE A 66 9.18 1.44 -19.54
CA PHE A 66 7.85 0.87 -19.31
C PHE A 66 6.90 1.97 -18.86
N LEU A 67 6.03 2.39 -19.77
CA LEU A 67 4.99 3.37 -19.47
C LEU A 67 3.81 2.70 -18.74
N PRO A 68 3.07 3.46 -17.91
CA PRO A 68 1.75 3.04 -17.47
C PRO A 68 0.89 2.74 -18.70
N GLY A 69 0.30 1.54 -18.73
CA GLY A 69 -0.66 1.12 -19.76
C GLY A 69 -2.06 1.59 -19.44
#